data_AF-A0AAD0Y6M2-F1
#
_entry.id   AF-A0AAD0Y6M2-F1
#
_cell.length_a   1.000
_cell.length_b   1.000
_cell.length_c   1.000
_cell.angle_alpha   90.00
_cell.angle_beta   90.00
_cell.angle_gamma   90.00
#
_symmetry.space_group_name_H-M   'P 1'
#
loop_
_entity.id
_entity.type
_entity.pdbx_description
1 polymer ?
#
loop_
_entity_poly.entity_id
_entity_poly.type
_entity_poly.pdbx_seq_one_letter_code
_entity_poly.pdbx_strand_id
1 'polypeptide(L)'
;MNNSTTVILPQVEKTLVLNTAPYWASFYCGILKTVRYQKNLPSSWNNSKSLQDYRGALRESGFFKNMEKTVLNHAFEYVMVDFLRTKTGIECFKSLCTSILADYDINGFNITKMNIFKVGNDSELYFAKQNYNLDRVLMLLPGNKKAYPETKGLGLTLNGTLDNSDLFILISNDEETIGFVGEVEGNNGEDLFLASYFKRKPVKDKYCTFCIGISEKTKHNKVPIKGEVSLNKSEAVGRWILNFSKSSHFAKDYRSAVRNIQGLVDGHFGHLEDIEDLGHTKILNAIKIDWARDIDQLISTLESFIDYVFPTDTFYYQEIIDGKTTYRPSPLALPGELPLYSIEPGAVIDSQLSPTIYIPK
;
A
#
# COMPACT_ATOMS: atom_id res chain seq x y z
N MET A 1 28.29 4.78 -18.96
CA MET A 1 27.16 5.72 -18.99
C MET A 1 26.04 5.02 -18.25
N ASN A 2 25.63 5.54 -17.08
CA ASN A 2 24.61 4.87 -16.26
C ASN A 2 23.23 5.25 -16.79
N ASN A 3 22.51 4.29 -17.36
CA ASN A 3 21.16 4.51 -17.87
C ASN A 3 20.17 4.31 -16.72
N SER A 4 19.75 5.41 -16.09
CA SER A 4 18.68 5.40 -15.09
C SER A 4 17.37 5.83 -15.76
N THR A 5 16.29 5.14 -15.42
CA THR A 5 14.95 5.38 -16.00
C THR A 5 14.06 6.06 -14.98
N THR A 6 13.38 7.13 -15.39
CA THR A 6 12.37 7.83 -14.58
C THR A 6 11.12 8.06 -15.42
N VAL A 7 9.98 7.61 -14.91
CA VAL A 7 8.65 7.87 -15.47
C VAL A 7 7.92 8.79 -14.49
N ILE A 8 7.45 9.94 -14.97
CA ILE A 8 6.59 10.83 -14.19
C ILE A 8 5.18 10.28 -14.31
N LEU A 9 4.56 9.99 -13.17
CA LEU A 9 3.20 9.49 -13.14
C LEU A 9 2.21 10.65 -13.07
N PRO A 10 0.97 10.48 -13.57
CA PRO A 10 -0.08 11.48 -13.43
C PRO A 10 -0.16 11.95 -11.98
N GLN A 11 -0.32 13.26 -11.81
CA GLN A 11 -0.51 13.80 -10.47
C GLN A 11 -1.74 13.16 -9.85
N VAL A 12 -1.67 12.86 -8.56
CA VAL A 12 -2.88 12.76 -7.76
C VAL A 12 -3.40 14.19 -7.66
N GLU A 13 -4.01 14.68 -8.75
CA GLU A 13 -4.54 16.03 -8.77
C GLU A 13 -5.55 16.12 -7.64
N LYS A 14 -5.54 17.25 -6.92
CA LYS A 14 -6.81 17.86 -6.53
C LYS A 14 -7.51 18.24 -7.84
N THR A 15 -7.97 17.25 -8.59
CA THR A 15 -9.06 17.43 -9.52
C THR A 15 -10.21 18.00 -8.70
N LEU A 16 -11.24 18.52 -9.34
CA LEU A 16 -12.46 18.91 -8.66
C LEU A 16 -13.13 17.66 -8.06
N VAL A 17 -12.52 17.07 -7.03
CA VAL A 17 -13.00 15.89 -6.36
C VAL A 17 -14.15 16.40 -5.52
N LEU A 18 -15.34 16.33 -6.11
CA LEU A 18 -16.61 16.64 -5.44
C LEU A 18 -16.75 15.86 -4.11
N ASN A 19 -15.98 14.79 -3.93
CA ASN A 19 -15.89 14.00 -2.70
C ASN A 19 -14.47 13.45 -2.43
N THR A 20 -13.67 14.18 -1.65
CA THR A 20 -12.32 13.76 -1.18
C THR A 20 -12.35 12.72 -0.05
N ALA A 21 -13.53 12.30 0.42
CA ALA A 21 -13.65 11.37 1.54
C ALA A 21 -12.95 10.01 1.31
N PRO A 22 -13.04 9.37 0.13
CA PRO A 22 -12.35 8.09 -0.13
C PRO A 22 -10.83 8.20 0.02
N TYR A 23 -10.27 9.31 -0.46
CA TYR A 23 -8.86 9.65 -0.35
C TYR A 23 -8.42 9.72 1.12
N TRP A 24 -9.11 10.51 1.95
CA TRP A 24 -8.80 10.62 3.38
C TRP A 24 -9.06 9.31 4.14
N ALA A 25 -10.10 8.57 3.76
CA ALA A 25 -10.42 7.27 4.36
C ALA A 25 -9.24 6.29 4.22
N SER A 26 -8.56 6.27 3.06
CA SER A 26 -7.38 5.42 2.86
C SER A 26 -6.26 5.68 3.88
N PHE A 27 -5.98 6.96 4.19
CA PHE A 27 -4.97 7.33 5.18
C PHE A 27 -5.36 6.91 6.58
N TYR A 28 -6.55 7.30 7.04
CA TYR A 28 -6.98 6.97 8.39
C TYR A 28 -7.16 5.47 8.58
N CYS A 29 -7.69 4.77 7.58
CA CYS A 29 -7.79 3.31 7.60
C CYS A 29 -6.41 2.66 7.76
N GLY A 30 -5.42 3.06 6.97
CA GLY A 30 -4.06 2.54 7.07
C GLY A 30 -3.39 2.82 8.42
N ILE A 31 -3.62 4.01 8.99
CA ILE A 31 -3.12 4.38 10.33
C ILE A 31 -3.76 3.50 11.41
N LEU A 32 -5.09 3.32 11.39
CA LEU A 32 -5.78 2.50 12.38
C LEU A 32 -5.43 1.01 12.25
N LYS A 33 -5.31 0.50 11.02
CA LYS A 33 -4.79 -0.86 10.76
C LYS A 33 -3.38 -1.04 11.33
N THR A 34 -2.53 -0.02 11.25
CA THR A 34 -1.18 -0.07 11.84
C THR A 34 -1.25 -0.15 13.34
N VAL A 35 -1.99 0.77 13.96
CA VAL A 35 -2.17 0.79 15.41
C VAL A 35 -2.68 -0.56 15.91
N ARG A 36 -3.65 -1.15 15.21
CA ARG A 36 -4.29 -2.41 15.59
C ARG A 36 -3.44 -3.66 15.33
N TYR A 37 -2.77 -3.76 14.17
CA TYR A 37 -2.19 -5.02 13.69
C TYR A 37 -0.65 -5.04 13.67
N GLN A 38 0.04 -3.91 13.86
CA GLN A 38 1.50 -3.88 13.88
C GLN A 38 2.05 -4.30 15.25
N LYS A 39 2.80 -5.41 15.30
CA LYS A 39 3.26 -6.04 16.55
C LYS A 39 4.34 -5.23 17.28
N ASN A 40 5.16 -4.50 16.53
CA ASN A 40 6.37 -3.86 17.03
C ASN A 40 6.19 -2.37 17.36
N LEU A 41 4.95 -1.94 17.62
CA LEU A 41 4.70 -0.57 18.08
C LEU A 41 5.19 -0.40 19.52
N PRO A 42 5.92 0.69 19.85
CA PRO A 42 6.36 0.97 21.22
C PRO A 42 5.23 0.98 22.25
N SER A 43 4.05 1.41 21.83
CA SER A 43 2.80 1.40 22.62
C SER A 43 1.73 0.65 21.84
N SER A 44 1.85 -0.68 21.79
CA SER A 44 0.93 -1.56 21.08
C SER A 44 -0.51 -1.44 21.60
N TRP A 45 -1.46 -1.72 20.71
CA TRP A 45 -2.90 -1.70 20.98
C TRP A 45 -3.34 -2.69 22.08
N ASN A 46 -2.61 -3.81 22.25
CA ASN A 46 -2.84 -4.82 23.30
C ASN A 46 -4.32 -5.23 23.39
N ASN A 47 -4.93 -5.16 24.58
CA ASN A 47 -6.30 -5.59 24.84
C ASN A 47 -7.34 -4.46 24.63
N SER A 48 -6.92 -3.28 24.15
CA SER A 48 -7.86 -2.20 23.84
C SER A 48 -8.84 -2.68 22.76
N LYS A 49 -10.12 -2.30 22.86
CA LYS A 49 -11.12 -2.66 21.86
C LYS A 49 -11.50 -1.46 20.99
N SER A 50 -11.36 -0.26 21.53
CA SER A 50 -11.71 1.00 20.86
C SER A 50 -10.60 2.04 20.98
N LEU A 51 -10.71 3.14 20.22
CA LEU A 51 -9.78 4.28 20.33
C LEU A 51 -9.89 4.95 21.70
N GLN A 52 -11.09 4.95 22.29
CA GLN A 52 -11.31 5.38 23.66
C GLN A 52 -10.54 4.53 24.67
N ASP A 53 -10.60 3.21 24.55
CA ASP A 53 -9.87 2.30 25.45
C ASP A 53 -8.37 2.45 25.29
N TYR A 54 -7.89 2.58 24.05
CA TYR A 54 -6.47 2.77 23.75
C TYR A 54 -5.94 4.06 24.36
N ARG A 55 -6.69 5.17 24.21
CA ARG A 55 -6.38 6.42 24.92
C ARG A 55 -6.35 6.23 26.43
N GLY A 56 -7.34 5.53 27.01
CA GLY A 56 -7.44 5.30 28.45
C GLY A 56 -6.38 4.37 29.03
N ALA A 57 -5.87 3.42 28.22
CA ALA A 57 -4.84 2.47 28.62
C ALA A 57 -3.45 3.13 28.72
N LEU A 58 -3.24 4.25 28.03
CA LEU A 58 -1.94 4.90 27.91
C LEU A 58 -1.84 6.02 28.94
N ARG A 59 -1.30 5.65 30.10
CA ARG A 59 -1.14 6.52 31.27
C ARG A 59 -0.01 7.55 31.15
N GLU A 60 0.75 7.51 30.04
CA GLU A 60 1.88 8.39 29.79
C GLU A 60 1.52 9.50 28.81
N SER A 61 1.74 10.76 29.20
CA SER A 61 1.58 11.91 28.30
C SER A 61 2.55 11.83 27.11
N GLY A 62 2.05 12.02 25.90
CA GLY A 62 2.89 12.11 24.69
C GLY A 62 3.37 10.77 24.13
N PHE A 63 2.75 9.64 24.50
CA PHE A 63 3.12 8.33 23.98
C PHE A 63 3.08 8.26 22.44
N PHE A 64 2.08 8.90 21.80
CA PHE A 64 1.93 8.82 20.35
C PHE A 64 3.10 9.50 19.64
N LYS A 65 3.62 10.60 20.22
CA LYS A 65 4.84 11.27 19.75
C LYS A 65 6.06 10.34 19.74
N ASN A 66 6.13 9.40 20.69
CA ASN A 66 7.23 8.42 20.75
C ASN A 66 7.11 7.34 19.67
N MET A 67 5.91 7.08 19.14
CA MET A 67 5.67 6.14 18.04
C MET A 67 5.42 6.81 16.68
N GLU A 68 5.33 8.15 16.59
CA GLU A 68 4.98 8.88 15.35
C GLU A 68 5.84 8.43 14.16
N LYS A 69 7.17 8.30 14.34
CA LYS A 69 8.07 7.85 13.27
C LYS A 69 7.79 6.41 12.83
N THR A 70 7.48 5.53 13.78
CA THR A 70 7.15 4.12 13.52
C THR A 70 5.80 3.99 12.83
N VAL A 71 4.81 4.79 13.26
CA VAL A 71 3.49 4.89 12.61
C VAL A 71 3.62 5.45 11.21
N LEU A 72 4.38 6.54 11.00
CA LEU A 72 4.64 7.11 9.68
C LEU A 72 5.31 6.13 8.72
N ASN A 73 6.05 5.16 9.24
CA ASN A 73 6.66 4.14 8.40
C ASN A 73 5.65 3.04 8.05
N HIS A 74 5.13 2.37 9.08
CA HIS A 74 4.29 1.19 8.88
C HIS A 74 2.89 1.52 8.35
N ALA A 75 2.30 2.65 8.74
CA ALA A 75 1.01 3.05 8.17
C ALA A 75 1.09 3.32 6.68
N PHE A 76 2.25 3.72 6.17
CA PHE A 76 2.42 3.88 4.73
C PHE A 76 2.29 2.54 3.99
N GLU A 77 2.71 1.42 4.59
CA GLU A 77 2.51 0.08 4.03
C GLU A 77 1.02 -0.23 3.85
N TYR A 78 0.22 -0.04 4.90
CA TYR A 78 -1.23 -0.25 4.85
C TYR A 78 -1.93 0.73 3.91
N VAL A 79 -1.50 2.00 3.88
CA VAL A 79 -2.01 3.00 2.94
C VAL A 79 -1.76 2.55 1.50
N MET A 80 -0.58 2.01 1.18
CA MET A 80 -0.27 1.52 -0.16
C MET A 80 -1.05 0.27 -0.55
N VAL A 81 -1.42 -0.60 0.41
CA VAL A 81 -2.35 -1.70 0.15
C VAL A 81 -3.67 -1.16 -0.39
N ASP A 82 -4.24 -0.13 0.22
CA ASP A 82 -5.54 0.41 -0.18
C ASP A 82 -5.41 1.35 -1.39
N PHE A 83 -4.51 2.32 -1.35
CA PHE A 83 -4.35 3.37 -2.37
C PHE A 83 -4.15 2.81 -3.78
N LEU A 84 -3.26 1.83 -3.95
CA LEU A 84 -2.95 1.24 -5.26
C LEU A 84 -4.13 0.46 -5.89
N ARG A 85 -5.18 0.20 -5.10
CA ARG A 85 -6.43 -0.45 -5.51
C ARG A 85 -7.55 0.55 -5.79
N THR A 86 -7.35 1.84 -5.53
CA THR A 86 -8.34 2.90 -5.74
C THR A 86 -8.32 3.42 -7.17
N LYS A 87 -9.42 4.07 -7.59
CA LYS A 87 -9.50 4.78 -8.88
C LYS A 87 -8.39 5.81 -9.04
N THR A 88 -7.95 6.42 -7.95
CA THR A 88 -6.87 7.41 -7.94
C THR A 88 -5.48 6.77 -8.08
N GLY A 89 -5.24 5.63 -7.42
CA GLY A 89 -3.92 4.98 -7.39
C GLY A 89 -3.67 3.94 -8.48
N ILE A 90 -4.69 3.55 -9.24
CA ILE A 90 -4.60 2.43 -10.20
C ILE A 90 -3.56 2.65 -11.30
N GLU A 91 -3.32 3.88 -11.74
CA GLU A 91 -2.31 4.17 -12.76
C GLU A 91 -0.88 4.03 -12.22
N CYS A 92 -0.67 4.33 -10.93
CA CYS A 92 0.60 4.02 -10.26
C CYS A 92 0.82 2.51 -10.19
N PHE A 93 -0.24 1.77 -9.84
CA PHE A 93 -0.21 0.30 -9.77
C PHE A 93 0.12 -0.33 -11.13
N LYS A 94 -0.62 0.04 -12.19
CA LYS A 94 -0.40 -0.49 -13.54
C LYS A 94 1.00 -0.17 -14.04
N SER A 95 1.44 1.08 -13.89
CA SER A 95 2.78 1.51 -14.31
C SER A 95 3.88 0.73 -13.60
N LEU A 96 3.74 0.50 -12.28
CA LEU A 96 4.67 -0.32 -11.52
C LEU A 96 4.67 -1.77 -12.03
N CYS A 97 3.50 -2.40 -12.16
CA CYS A 97 3.38 -3.78 -12.60
C CYS A 97 3.93 -3.98 -14.01
N THR A 98 3.53 -3.16 -14.98
CA THR A 98 4.01 -3.23 -16.37
C THR A 98 5.52 -3.05 -16.45
N SER A 99 6.09 -2.14 -15.66
CA SER A 99 7.54 -1.91 -15.64
C SER A 99 8.31 -3.09 -15.03
N ILE A 100 7.77 -3.71 -13.98
CA ILE A 100 8.32 -4.95 -13.43
C ILE A 100 8.24 -6.06 -14.47
N LEU A 101 7.06 -6.32 -15.05
CA LEU A 101 6.85 -7.40 -16.03
C LEU A 101 7.78 -7.27 -17.25
N ALA A 102 8.01 -6.05 -17.73
CA ALA A 102 8.95 -5.78 -18.82
C ALA A 102 10.38 -6.22 -18.51
N ASP A 103 10.84 -6.13 -17.25
CA ASP A 103 12.17 -6.63 -16.84
C ASP A 103 12.30 -8.16 -16.92
N TYR A 104 11.18 -8.88 -17.02
CA TYR A 104 11.11 -10.35 -17.13
C TYR A 104 10.67 -10.80 -18.53
N ASP A 105 10.71 -9.90 -19.51
CA ASP A 105 10.28 -10.09 -20.89
C ASP A 105 8.80 -10.47 -21.04
N ILE A 106 7.97 -10.12 -20.06
CA ILE A 106 6.51 -10.35 -20.08
C ILE A 106 5.84 -9.08 -20.59
N ASN A 107 5.59 -9.04 -21.89
CA ASN A 107 4.99 -7.89 -22.58
C ASN A 107 3.51 -8.16 -22.90
N GLY A 108 2.67 -7.12 -22.87
CA GLY A 108 1.25 -7.24 -23.24
C GLY A 108 0.37 -7.99 -22.23
N PHE A 109 0.85 -8.18 -20.99
CA PHE A 109 0.06 -8.80 -19.92
C PHE A 109 -1.13 -7.91 -19.55
N ASN A 110 -2.34 -8.33 -19.92
CA ASN A 110 -3.57 -7.62 -19.61
C ASN A 110 -4.04 -7.97 -18.19
N ILE A 111 -3.79 -7.09 -17.22
CA ILE A 111 -4.19 -7.32 -15.82
C ILE A 111 -5.72 -7.19 -15.73
N THR A 112 -6.41 -8.32 -15.63
CA THR A 112 -7.87 -8.38 -15.44
C THR A 112 -8.26 -8.52 -13.97
N LYS A 113 -7.36 -9.11 -13.16
CA LYS A 113 -7.57 -9.35 -11.73
C LYS A 113 -6.36 -8.96 -10.91
N MET A 114 -6.59 -8.46 -9.70
CA MET A 114 -5.51 -8.08 -8.80
C MET A 114 -5.87 -8.20 -7.32
N ASN A 115 -4.85 -8.27 -6.48
CA ASN A 115 -4.93 -7.89 -5.07
C ASN A 115 -3.55 -7.48 -4.53
N ILE A 116 -3.55 -6.77 -3.41
CA ILE A 116 -2.35 -6.34 -2.70
C ILE A 116 -2.51 -6.71 -1.23
N PHE A 117 -1.47 -7.28 -0.65
CA PHE A 117 -1.47 -7.74 0.73
C PHE A 117 -0.34 -7.08 1.50
N LYS A 118 -0.64 -6.63 2.73
CA LYS A 118 0.38 -6.41 3.75
C LYS A 118 0.89 -7.78 4.20
N VAL A 119 2.19 -8.00 4.06
CA VAL A 119 2.89 -9.21 4.51
C VAL A 119 4.02 -8.84 5.46
N GLY A 120 4.72 -9.84 5.99
CA GLY A 120 5.80 -9.65 6.95
C GLY A 120 5.46 -10.15 8.35
N ASN A 121 6.47 -10.71 9.02
CA ASN A 121 6.35 -11.29 10.36
C ASN A 121 5.99 -10.29 11.47
N ASP A 122 6.03 -8.99 11.16
CA ASP A 122 5.72 -7.89 12.06
C ASP A 122 4.24 -7.48 12.07
N SER A 123 3.41 -8.09 11.22
CA SER A 123 1.97 -7.80 11.10
C SER A 123 1.10 -8.96 11.55
N GLU A 124 0.07 -8.72 12.37
CA GLU A 124 -0.92 -9.73 12.76
C GLU A 124 -1.77 -10.23 11.57
N LEU A 125 -2.03 -9.37 10.57
CA LEU A 125 -2.76 -9.74 9.36
C LEU A 125 -2.05 -10.83 8.55
N TYR A 126 -0.73 -10.91 8.68
CA TYR A 126 0.07 -11.94 8.03
C TYR A 126 -0.16 -13.33 8.66
N PHE A 127 -0.32 -13.40 9.99
CA PHE A 127 -0.54 -14.67 10.71
C PHE A 127 -1.97 -15.20 10.58
N ALA A 128 -2.94 -14.36 10.22
CA ALA A 128 -4.31 -14.82 9.90
C ALA A 128 -4.38 -15.64 8.59
N LYS A 129 -3.28 -15.73 7.84
CA LYS A 129 -3.21 -16.27 6.47
C LYS A 129 -2.13 -17.37 6.29
N GLN A 130 -1.79 -18.09 7.36
CA GLN A 130 -0.67 -19.05 7.42
C GLN A 130 -0.64 -20.18 6.38
N ASN A 131 -1.68 -20.34 5.55
CA ASN A 131 -1.76 -21.41 4.57
C ASN A 131 -2.18 -20.91 3.19
N TYR A 132 -1.69 -19.76 2.72
CA TYR A 132 -1.90 -19.38 1.33
C TYR A 132 -1.50 -20.54 0.42
N ASN A 133 -2.47 -21.14 -0.27
CA ASN A 133 -2.17 -22.11 -1.29
C ASN A 133 -1.60 -21.36 -2.51
N LEU A 134 -0.26 -21.26 -2.55
CA LEU A 134 0.46 -20.56 -3.60
C LEU A 134 0.88 -21.48 -4.75
N ASP A 135 0.40 -22.73 -4.78
CA ASP A 135 0.86 -23.81 -5.66
C ASP A 135 0.88 -23.46 -7.16
N ARG A 136 0.24 -22.36 -7.56
CA ARG A 136 0.10 -21.92 -8.95
C ARG A 136 0.47 -20.46 -9.20
N VAL A 137 1.16 -19.80 -8.26
CA VAL A 137 1.62 -18.41 -8.45
C VAL A 137 3.04 -18.39 -9.02
N LEU A 138 3.23 -17.78 -10.19
CA LEU A 138 4.56 -17.46 -10.71
C LEU A 138 5.14 -16.27 -9.95
N MET A 139 6.18 -16.49 -9.16
CA MET A 139 6.83 -15.43 -8.41
C MET A 139 7.99 -14.83 -9.20
N LEU A 140 7.97 -13.51 -9.35
CA LEU A 140 9.05 -12.73 -9.96
C LEU A 140 9.96 -12.17 -8.87
N LEU A 141 11.24 -12.54 -8.91
CA LEU A 141 12.25 -12.26 -7.90
C LEU A 141 13.46 -11.53 -8.49
N PRO A 142 14.18 -10.71 -7.68
CA PRO A 142 15.30 -9.88 -8.14
C PRO A 142 16.33 -10.61 -9.02
N GLY A 143 16.81 -9.89 -10.03
CA GLY A 143 17.78 -10.41 -10.99
C GLY A 143 17.16 -11.29 -12.08
N ASN A 144 15.94 -10.98 -12.51
CA ASN A 144 15.19 -11.71 -13.55
C ASN A 144 14.99 -13.20 -13.20
N LYS A 145 14.72 -13.52 -11.93
CA LYS A 145 14.48 -14.88 -11.46
C LYS A 145 12.98 -15.18 -11.42
N LYS A 146 12.58 -16.28 -12.04
CA LYS A 146 11.22 -16.81 -12.01
C LYS A 146 11.19 -18.01 -11.07
N ALA A 147 10.28 -18.02 -10.11
CA ALA A 147 10.12 -19.10 -9.14
C ALA A 147 8.68 -19.62 -9.13
N TYR A 148 8.54 -20.92 -9.39
CA TYR A 148 7.30 -21.66 -9.15
C TYR A 148 7.36 -22.39 -7.81
N PRO A 149 6.23 -22.77 -7.21
CA PRO A 149 6.17 -23.47 -5.92
C PRO A 149 6.98 -24.78 -5.86
N GLU A 150 7.12 -25.48 -7.00
CA GLU A 150 7.93 -26.69 -7.11
C GLU A 150 9.45 -26.44 -7.23
N THR A 151 9.87 -25.17 -7.31
CA THR A 151 11.28 -24.79 -7.51
C THR A 151 12.07 -25.08 -6.23
N LYS A 152 12.73 -26.24 -6.17
CA LYS A 152 13.67 -26.64 -5.08
C LYS A 152 15.02 -25.91 -5.15
N GLY A 153 15.01 -24.59 -5.34
CA GLY A 153 16.21 -23.77 -5.32
C GLY A 153 16.68 -23.49 -3.89
N LEU A 154 17.99 -23.55 -3.64
CA LEU A 154 18.61 -23.21 -2.35
C LEU A 154 18.22 -21.77 -1.91
N GLY A 155 17.32 -21.68 -0.94
CA GLY A 155 17.02 -20.47 -0.18
C GLY A 155 15.99 -19.50 -0.79
N LEU A 156 15.22 -19.90 -1.80
CA LEU A 156 14.08 -19.10 -2.29
C LEU A 156 12.77 -19.82 -1.91
N THR A 157 12.47 -19.88 -0.61
CA THR A 157 11.15 -20.34 -0.17
C THR A 157 10.16 -19.17 -0.23
N LEU A 158 8.95 -19.44 -0.72
CA LEU A 158 7.90 -18.43 -0.85
C LEU A 158 7.50 -17.86 0.51
N ASN A 159 7.40 -18.71 1.54
CA ASN A 159 7.15 -18.24 2.90
C ASN A 159 8.27 -17.31 3.38
N GLY A 160 9.54 -17.64 3.13
CA GLY A 160 10.67 -16.76 3.46
C GLY A 160 10.62 -15.43 2.70
N THR A 161 10.06 -15.42 1.50
CA THR A 161 9.87 -14.21 0.67
C THR A 161 8.80 -13.30 1.28
N LEU A 162 7.65 -13.86 1.68
CA LEU A 162 6.53 -13.12 2.28
C LEU A 162 6.84 -12.66 3.72
N ASP A 163 7.46 -13.53 4.53
CA ASP A 163 7.86 -13.27 5.93
C ASP A 163 8.75 -12.03 6.07
N ASN A 164 9.53 -11.74 5.02
CA ASN A 164 10.54 -10.71 5.00
C ASN A 164 10.23 -9.60 4.01
N SER A 165 8.99 -9.44 3.55
CA SER A 165 8.58 -8.33 2.69
C SER A 165 7.50 -7.52 3.36
N ASP A 166 7.23 -6.31 2.84
CA ASP A 166 6.20 -5.45 3.42
C ASP A 166 4.91 -5.55 2.61
N LEU A 167 5.02 -5.64 1.29
CA LEU A 167 3.89 -5.83 0.38
C LEU A 167 4.05 -7.05 -0.51
N PHE A 168 2.92 -7.68 -0.83
CA PHE A 168 2.78 -8.70 -1.84
C PHE A 168 1.70 -8.31 -2.84
N ILE A 169 2.08 -8.15 -4.10
CA ILE A 169 1.18 -7.85 -5.21
C ILE A 169 0.92 -9.13 -5.98
N LEU A 170 -0.36 -9.39 -6.25
CA LEU A 170 -0.82 -10.51 -7.07
C LEU A 170 -1.65 -9.98 -8.23
N ILE A 171 -1.34 -10.43 -9.44
CA ILE A 171 -2.03 -10.05 -10.68
C ILE A 171 -2.35 -11.28 -11.52
N SER A 172 -3.41 -11.19 -12.30
CA SER A 172 -3.80 -12.22 -13.24
C SER A 172 -4.38 -11.63 -14.51
N ASN A 173 -4.19 -12.35 -15.62
CA ASN A 173 -4.77 -12.11 -16.93
C ASN A 173 -5.83 -13.15 -17.32
N ASP A 174 -6.40 -13.86 -16.34
CA ASP A 174 -7.29 -15.01 -16.50
C ASP A 174 -6.64 -16.31 -17.02
N GLU A 175 -5.35 -16.30 -17.34
CA GLU A 175 -4.61 -17.49 -17.80
C GLU A 175 -3.51 -17.88 -16.80
N GLU A 176 -2.77 -16.88 -16.30
CA GLU A 176 -1.65 -17.02 -15.37
C GLU A 176 -1.81 -16.05 -14.20
N THR A 177 -1.37 -16.47 -13.02
CA THR A 177 -1.26 -15.61 -11.84
C THR A 177 0.21 -15.33 -11.56
N ILE A 178 0.57 -14.05 -11.52
CA ILE A 178 1.92 -13.57 -11.23
C ILE A 178 1.94 -12.84 -9.89
N GLY A 179 2.95 -13.12 -9.08
CA GLY A 179 3.20 -12.48 -7.80
C GLY A 179 4.57 -11.84 -7.72
N PHE A 180 4.68 -10.73 -6.99
CA PHE A 180 5.96 -10.14 -6.60
C PHE A 180 5.82 -9.38 -5.29
N VAL A 181 6.93 -9.34 -4.54
CA VAL A 181 6.98 -8.69 -3.22
C VAL A 181 7.83 -7.43 -3.24
N GLY A 182 7.57 -6.54 -2.29
CA GLY A 182 8.26 -5.26 -2.23
C GLY A 182 8.54 -4.77 -0.81
N GLU A 183 9.43 -3.78 -0.77
CA GLU A 183 9.82 -3.02 0.42
C GLU A 183 9.11 -1.66 0.41
N VAL A 184 8.69 -1.19 1.58
CA VAL A 184 8.03 0.11 1.71
C VAL A 184 8.67 0.95 2.83
N GLU A 185 8.97 2.21 2.51
CA GLU A 185 9.56 3.15 3.48
C GLU A 185 8.78 4.48 3.47
N GLY A 186 7.90 4.65 4.47
CA GLY A 186 7.04 5.83 4.61
C GLY A 186 7.73 7.08 5.17
N ASN A 187 8.92 6.91 5.76
CA ASN A 187 9.64 8.03 6.38
C ASN A 187 11.02 8.31 5.76
N ASN A 188 11.77 7.26 5.40
CA ASN A 188 13.14 7.37 4.87
C ASN A 188 13.26 6.72 3.47
N GLY A 189 12.30 6.99 2.57
CA GLY A 189 12.26 6.39 1.23
C GLY A 189 13.51 6.66 0.39
N GLU A 190 14.28 7.69 0.71
CA GLU A 190 15.60 7.96 0.15
C GLU A 190 16.59 6.78 0.25
N ASP A 191 16.48 5.95 1.28
CA ASP A 191 17.39 4.82 1.53
C ASP A 191 17.19 3.69 0.52
N LEU A 192 15.99 3.58 -0.06
CA LEU A 192 15.66 2.59 -1.10
C LEU A 192 16.47 2.80 -2.39
N PHE A 193 17.06 3.98 -2.58
CA PHE A 193 17.93 4.29 -3.71
C PHE A 193 19.40 3.90 -3.47
N LEU A 194 19.75 3.44 -2.27
CA LEU A 194 21.12 3.17 -1.86
C LEU A 194 21.44 1.67 -1.90
N ALA A 195 22.45 1.27 -2.68
CA ALA A 195 22.94 -0.10 -2.66
C ALA A 195 23.36 -0.56 -1.25
N SER A 196 23.83 0.36 -0.40
CA SER A 196 24.19 0.06 0.99
C SER A 196 23.00 -0.38 1.85
N TYR A 197 21.79 0.07 1.54
CA TYR A 197 20.58 -0.35 2.26
C TYR A 197 20.37 -1.86 2.10
N PHE A 198 20.38 -2.32 0.84
CA PHE A 198 20.21 -3.73 0.50
C PHE A 198 21.39 -4.60 0.92
N LYS A 199 22.62 -4.08 0.91
CA LYS A 199 23.78 -4.77 1.49
C LYS A 199 23.63 -5.02 3.00
N ARG A 200 23.03 -4.06 3.74
CA ARG A 200 22.74 -4.22 5.18
C ARG A 200 21.52 -5.10 5.43
N LYS A 201 20.59 -5.17 4.48
CA LYS A 201 19.37 -5.99 4.52
C LYS A 201 19.40 -7.07 3.42
N PRO A 202 20.32 -8.05 3.47
CA PRO A 202 20.53 -9.01 2.38
C PRO A 202 19.29 -9.89 2.10
N VAL A 203 18.43 -10.08 3.08
CA VAL A 203 17.16 -10.80 2.91
C VAL A 203 16.17 -9.99 2.05
N LYS A 204 16.05 -8.68 2.30
CA LYS A 204 15.26 -7.76 1.45
C LYS A 204 15.84 -7.70 0.03
N ASP A 205 17.17 -7.65 -0.11
CA ASP A 205 17.86 -7.69 -1.41
C ASP A 205 17.54 -8.98 -2.19
N LYS A 206 17.46 -10.10 -1.49
CA LYS A 206 17.17 -11.39 -2.12
C LYS A 206 15.74 -11.49 -2.67
N TYR A 207 14.77 -10.86 -2.01
CA TYR A 207 13.35 -11.12 -2.23
C TYR A 207 12.58 -9.96 -2.86
N CYS A 208 12.81 -8.72 -2.44
CA CYS A 208 11.99 -7.58 -2.85
C CYS A 208 12.30 -7.17 -4.30
N THR A 209 11.32 -7.31 -5.19
CA THR A 209 11.41 -6.99 -6.63
C THR A 209 11.15 -5.52 -6.90
N PHE A 210 10.39 -4.86 -6.03
CA PHE A 210 10.09 -3.44 -6.12
C PHE A 210 10.20 -2.75 -4.76
N CYS A 211 10.18 -1.42 -4.78
CA CYS A 211 10.08 -0.61 -3.58
C CYS A 211 9.07 0.52 -3.74
N ILE A 212 8.52 0.98 -2.63
CA ILE A 212 7.66 2.17 -2.58
C ILE A 212 8.15 3.07 -1.44
N GLY A 213 8.29 4.37 -1.67
CA GLY A 213 8.77 5.24 -0.61
C GLY A 213 8.38 6.70 -0.72
N ILE A 214 8.46 7.36 0.43
CA ILE A 214 8.31 8.81 0.55
C ILE A 214 9.72 9.43 0.74
N SER A 215 10.16 10.29 -0.17
CA SER A 215 11.50 10.92 -0.11
C SER A 215 11.51 12.42 -0.48
N GLU A 216 12.45 13.20 0.10
CA GLU A 216 12.63 14.65 -0.20
C GLU A 216 13.61 14.90 -1.35
N LYS A 217 14.42 13.90 -1.72
CA LYS A 217 15.62 14.18 -2.51
C LYS A 217 15.27 14.33 -3.97
N THR A 218 15.59 15.50 -4.53
CA THR A 218 15.51 15.78 -5.96
C THR A 218 16.56 15.04 -6.78
N LYS A 219 17.60 14.47 -6.14
CA LYS A 219 18.66 13.65 -6.77
C LYS A 219 19.24 12.61 -5.81
N HIS A 220 19.47 11.40 -6.31
CA HIS A 220 20.26 10.35 -5.63
C HIS A 220 21.26 9.71 -6.59
N ASN A 221 22.56 9.71 -6.28
CA ASN A 221 23.62 9.20 -7.17
C ASN A 221 23.53 9.74 -8.61
N LYS A 222 23.22 11.04 -8.76
CA LYS A 222 22.97 11.73 -10.05
C LYS A 222 21.68 11.34 -10.77
N VAL A 223 20.87 10.40 -10.25
CA VAL A 223 19.51 10.10 -10.73
C VAL A 223 18.57 11.21 -10.25
N PRO A 224 18.00 12.03 -11.12
CA PRO A 224 17.02 13.03 -10.73
C PRO A 224 15.69 12.34 -10.41
N ILE A 225 15.20 12.51 -9.18
CA ILE A 225 13.82 12.15 -8.84
C ILE A 225 12.99 13.39 -9.20
N LYS A 226 12.23 13.30 -10.28
CA LYS A 226 11.42 14.41 -10.82
C LYS A 226 9.94 14.11 -10.63
N GLY A 227 9.16 15.14 -10.29
CA GLY A 227 7.71 15.04 -10.13
C GLY A 227 7.29 14.66 -8.71
N GLU A 228 6.05 14.99 -8.35
CA GLU A 228 5.49 14.65 -7.05
C GLU A 228 5.32 13.14 -6.85
N VAL A 229 5.00 12.41 -7.92
CA VAL A 229 4.94 10.94 -7.96
C VAL A 229 5.72 10.47 -9.18
N SER A 230 6.65 9.55 -8.97
CA SER A 230 7.51 9.04 -10.04
C SER A 230 7.86 7.59 -9.85
N LEU A 231 8.03 6.88 -10.96
CA LEU A 231 8.51 5.51 -10.98
C LEU A 231 9.94 5.51 -11.51
N ASN A 232 10.89 5.03 -10.69
CA ASN A 232 12.31 5.17 -10.95
C ASN A 232 13.00 3.80 -10.93
N LYS A 233 13.96 3.59 -11.82
CA LYS A 233 14.89 2.45 -11.76
C LYS A 233 16.32 2.96 -11.72
N SER A 234 16.98 2.71 -10.61
CA SER A 234 18.41 3.00 -10.43
C SER A 234 19.22 1.75 -10.74
N GLU A 235 20.22 1.88 -11.61
CA GLU A 235 21.16 0.80 -11.93
C GLU A 235 21.89 0.28 -10.67
N ALA A 236 22.13 1.15 -9.69
CA ALA A 236 22.81 0.78 -8.45
C ALA A 236 22.01 -0.21 -7.57
N VAL A 237 20.69 -0.24 -7.72
CA VAL A 237 19.78 -1.09 -6.94
C VAL A 237 19.15 -2.18 -7.80
N GLY A 238 18.93 -1.91 -9.09
CA GLY A 238 18.37 -2.88 -10.05
C GLY A 238 16.88 -3.15 -9.88
N ARG A 239 16.14 -2.27 -9.18
CA ARG A 239 14.71 -2.44 -8.84
C ARG A 239 13.91 -1.19 -9.19
N TRP A 240 12.62 -1.37 -9.44
CA TRP A 240 11.67 -0.27 -9.61
C TRP A 240 11.26 0.31 -8.26
N ILE A 241 11.26 1.63 -8.17
CA ILE A 241 10.95 2.41 -6.96
C ILE A 241 9.83 3.40 -7.30
N LEU A 242 8.64 3.16 -6.78
CA LEU A 242 7.54 4.11 -6.80
C LEU A 242 7.77 5.14 -5.69
N ASN A 243 8.09 6.37 -6.07
CA ASN A 243 8.46 7.43 -5.15
C ASN A 243 7.41 8.52 -5.09
N PHE A 244 6.98 8.84 -3.88
CA PHE A 244 6.20 10.03 -3.55
C PHE A 244 7.13 11.08 -2.96
N SER A 245 7.14 12.29 -3.53
CA SER A 245 7.90 13.40 -2.97
C SER A 245 7.35 13.78 -1.60
N LYS A 246 8.20 14.00 -0.59
CA LYS A 246 7.78 14.56 0.71
C LYS A 246 7.16 15.96 0.56
N SER A 247 7.49 16.68 -0.52
CA SER A 247 6.87 17.95 -0.86
C SER A 247 5.49 17.83 -1.53
N SER A 248 5.10 16.64 -1.99
CA SER A 248 3.81 16.41 -2.65
C SER A 248 2.64 16.65 -1.71
N HIS A 249 1.48 16.98 -2.27
CA HIS A 249 0.23 17.06 -1.49
C HIS A 249 -0.06 15.72 -0.80
N PHE A 250 0.09 14.61 -1.53
CA PHE A 250 -0.09 13.27 -0.98
C PHE A 250 0.71 13.01 0.31
N ALA A 251 2.02 13.28 0.29
CA ALA A 251 2.87 13.01 1.44
C ALA A 251 2.60 13.96 2.61
N LYS A 252 2.25 15.22 2.31
CA LYS A 252 1.86 16.21 3.33
C LYS A 252 0.55 15.83 4.00
N ASP A 253 -0.45 15.48 3.23
CA ASP A 253 -1.79 15.09 3.71
C ASP A 253 -1.72 13.79 4.51
N TYR A 254 -0.93 12.81 4.08
CA TYR A 254 -0.63 11.61 4.86
C TYR A 254 0.00 11.93 6.24
N ARG A 255 1.02 12.80 6.27
CA ARG A 255 1.65 13.23 7.53
C ARG A 255 0.67 13.99 8.42
N SER A 256 -0.19 14.82 7.84
CA SER A 256 -1.26 15.51 8.55
C SER A 256 -2.27 14.53 9.14
N ALA A 257 -2.68 13.49 8.42
CA ALA A 257 -3.58 12.46 8.93
C ALA A 257 -3.00 11.72 10.15
N VAL A 258 -1.70 11.39 10.14
CA VAL A 258 -1.02 10.79 11.31
C VAL A 258 -1.05 11.74 12.51
N ARG A 259 -0.75 13.03 12.29
CA ARG A 259 -0.79 14.05 13.34
C ARG A 259 -2.20 14.32 13.87
N ASN A 260 -3.22 14.17 13.02
CA ASN A 260 -4.60 14.31 13.43
C ASN A 260 -5.02 13.15 14.34
N ILE A 261 -4.65 11.91 14.02
CA ILE A 261 -4.87 10.77 14.94
C ILE A 261 -4.13 10.98 16.25
N GLN A 262 -2.88 11.44 16.21
CA GLN A 262 -2.15 11.84 17.41
C GLN A 262 -2.94 12.86 18.23
N GLY A 263 -3.42 13.93 17.60
CA GLY A 263 -4.20 14.98 18.25
C GLY A 263 -5.48 14.48 18.89
N LEU A 264 -6.22 13.60 18.20
CA LEU A 264 -7.43 12.95 18.72
C LEU A 264 -7.13 12.15 19.99
N VAL A 265 -6.06 11.35 19.95
CA VAL A 265 -5.64 10.47 21.04
C VAL A 265 -5.12 11.28 22.24
N ASP A 266 -4.33 12.32 21.99
CA ASP A 266 -3.82 13.24 23.02
C ASP A 266 -4.94 14.11 23.63
N GLY A 267 -6.12 14.17 23.00
CA GLY A 267 -7.28 14.96 23.46
C GLY A 267 -7.26 16.42 23.01
N HIS A 268 -6.48 16.76 21.98
CA HIS A 268 -6.37 18.10 21.41
C HIS A 268 -7.26 18.23 20.17
N PHE A 269 -8.57 18.42 20.35
CA PHE A 269 -9.53 18.43 19.24
C PHE A 269 -9.63 19.75 18.46
N GLY A 270 -9.24 20.88 19.07
CA GLY A 270 -9.54 22.21 18.54
C GLY A 270 -8.99 22.49 17.13
N HIS A 271 -7.78 22.00 16.80
CA HIS A 271 -7.20 22.19 15.47
C HIS A 271 -7.89 21.39 14.35
N LEU A 272 -8.77 20.43 14.71
CA LEU A 272 -9.53 19.61 13.77
C LEU A 272 -10.90 20.24 13.44
N GLU A 273 -11.26 21.35 14.08
CA GLU A 273 -12.52 22.07 13.85
C GLU A 273 -12.43 23.03 12.65
N ASP A 274 -11.21 23.44 12.28
CA ASP A 274 -10.93 24.41 11.20
C ASP A 274 -10.55 23.76 9.85
N ILE A 275 -10.85 22.47 9.65
CA ILE A 275 -10.53 21.76 8.41
C ILE A 275 -11.53 22.12 7.31
N GLU A 276 -11.08 22.84 6.28
CA GLU A 276 -11.91 23.27 5.15
C GLU A 276 -12.35 22.13 4.23
N ASP A 277 -11.57 21.05 4.13
CA ASP A 277 -11.87 19.92 3.27
C ASP A 277 -13.07 19.12 3.82
N LEU A 278 -14.21 19.18 3.13
CA LEU A 278 -15.46 18.52 3.55
C LEU A 278 -15.34 16.99 3.61
N GLY A 279 -14.57 16.37 2.71
CA GLY A 279 -14.34 14.93 2.74
C GLY A 279 -13.45 14.54 3.92
N HIS A 280 -12.43 15.34 4.22
CA HIS A 280 -11.59 15.18 5.40
C HIS A 280 -12.41 15.24 6.68
N THR A 281 -13.25 16.27 6.80
CA THR A 281 -14.15 16.50 7.93
C THR A 281 -15.17 15.36 8.07
N LYS A 282 -15.72 14.85 6.96
CA LYS A 282 -16.61 13.69 6.97
C LYS A 282 -15.95 12.46 7.58
N ILE A 283 -14.71 12.14 7.19
CA ILE A 283 -13.99 10.98 7.71
C ILE A 283 -13.61 11.17 9.18
N LEU A 284 -13.14 12.36 9.57
CA LEU A 284 -12.87 12.67 10.97
C LEU A 284 -14.13 12.56 11.84
N ASN A 285 -15.29 12.98 11.34
CA ASN A 285 -16.56 12.83 12.04
C ASN A 285 -16.96 11.36 12.19
N ALA A 286 -16.74 10.52 11.17
CA ALA A 286 -16.97 9.08 11.29
C ALA A 286 -16.09 8.47 12.41
N ILE A 287 -14.80 8.83 12.48
CA ILE A 287 -13.89 8.39 13.55
C ILE A 287 -14.37 8.87 14.93
N LYS A 288 -14.83 10.13 15.04
CA LYS A 288 -15.36 10.69 16.29
C LYS A 288 -16.64 9.99 16.75
N ILE A 289 -17.55 9.68 15.83
CA ILE A 289 -18.81 8.97 16.13
C ILE A 289 -18.52 7.54 16.61
N ASP A 290 -17.60 6.85 15.94
CA ASP A 290 -17.23 5.46 16.25
C ASP A 290 -16.05 5.36 17.24
N TRP A 291 -15.73 6.44 17.95
CA TRP A 291 -14.57 6.53 18.85
C TRP A 291 -14.54 5.44 19.93
N ALA A 292 -15.73 5.10 20.46
CA ALA A 292 -15.95 4.08 21.48
C ALA A 292 -16.28 2.70 20.88
N ARG A 293 -16.42 2.61 19.56
CA ARG A 293 -16.78 1.37 18.87
C ARG A 293 -15.56 0.44 18.79
N ASP A 294 -15.83 -0.85 18.65
CA ASP A 294 -14.80 -1.83 18.35
C ASP A 294 -13.98 -1.41 17.11
N ILE A 295 -12.66 -1.49 17.22
CA ILE A 295 -11.73 -0.98 16.22
C ILE A 295 -11.84 -1.70 14.89
N ASP A 296 -12.17 -2.99 14.89
CA ASP A 296 -12.35 -3.74 13.63
C ASP A 296 -13.61 -3.22 12.90
N GLN A 297 -14.65 -2.79 13.63
CA GLN A 297 -15.83 -2.15 13.05
C GLN A 297 -15.57 -0.73 12.53
N LEU A 298 -14.74 0.05 13.23
CA LEU A 298 -14.31 1.37 12.75
C LEU A 298 -13.45 1.23 11.49
N ILE A 299 -12.50 0.29 11.46
CA ILE A 299 -11.70 -0.01 10.27
C ILE A 299 -12.63 -0.39 9.10
N SER A 300 -13.58 -1.31 9.31
CA SER A 300 -14.55 -1.70 8.28
C SER A 300 -15.41 -0.52 7.79
N THR A 301 -15.80 0.37 8.69
CA THR A 301 -16.53 1.61 8.33
C THR A 301 -15.67 2.50 7.44
N LEU A 302 -14.39 2.69 7.76
CA LEU A 302 -13.47 3.47 6.93
C LEU A 302 -13.21 2.80 5.58
N GLU A 303 -13.05 1.47 5.53
CA GLU A 303 -12.90 0.72 4.27
C GLU A 303 -14.10 0.91 3.34
N SER A 304 -15.31 1.05 3.88
CA SER A 304 -16.53 1.27 3.09
C SER A 304 -16.56 2.64 2.38
N PHE A 305 -15.74 3.61 2.83
CA PHE A 305 -15.61 4.90 2.16
C PHE A 305 -14.59 4.88 1.01
N ILE A 306 -13.71 3.87 0.92
CA ILE A 306 -12.63 3.81 -0.06
C ILE A 306 -13.18 3.43 -1.44
N ASP A 307 -12.75 4.14 -2.49
CA ASP A 307 -13.23 4.03 -3.86
C ASP A 307 -12.38 3.07 -4.70
N TYR A 308 -12.49 1.78 -4.41
CA TYR A 308 -11.78 0.73 -5.16
C TYR A 308 -12.19 0.69 -6.65
N VAL A 309 -11.27 0.22 -7.51
CA VAL A 309 -11.54 -0.04 -8.95
C VAL A 309 -12.29 -1.34 -9.22
N PHE A 310 -12.82 -1.95 -8.16
CA PHE A 310 -13.50 -3.23 -8.21
C PHE A 310 -14.56 -3.28 -7.10
N PRO A 311 -15.63 -4.08 -7.29
CA PRO A 311 -16.55 -4.38 -6.22
C PRO A 311 -15.86 -5.24 -5.15
N THR A 312 -16.11 -4.93 -3.88
CA THR A 312 -15.49 -5.62 -2.73
C THR A 312 -16.27 -6.84 -2.24
N ASP A 313 -17.41 -7.14 -2.87
CA ASP A 313 -18.33 -8.22 -2.48
C ASP A 313 -18.06 -9.55 -3.18
N THR A 314 -17.19 -9.56 -4.21
CA THR A 314 -16.92 -10.73 -5.04
C THR A 314 -15.41 -11.00 -5.08
N PHE A 315 -15.03 -12.19 -4.62
CA PHE A 315 -13.67 -12.69 -4.62
C PHE A 315 -13.49 -13.72 -5.74
N TYR A 316 -12.31 -13.76 -6.35
CA TYR A 316 -11.96 -14.74 -7.38
C TYR A 316 -10.80 -15.61 -6.90
N TYR A 317 -10.96 -16.92 -7.01
CA TYR A 317 -9.96 -17.91 -6.61
C TYR A 317 -9.53 -18.76 -7.80
N GLN A 318 -8.23 -19.03 -7.90
CA GLN A 318 -7.65 -19.78 -9.01
C GLN A 318 -7.92 -21.28 -8.85
N GLU A 319 -8.46 -21.91 -9.90
CA GLU A 319 -8.74 -23.35 -9.98
C GLU A 319 -8.23 -23.93 -11.32
N ILE A 320 -7.88 -25.22 -11.34
CA ILE A 320 -7.52 -25.94 -12.57
C ILE A 320 -8.65 -26.89 -12.90
N ILE A 321 -9.27 -26.69 -14.05
CA ILE A 321 -10.30 -27.58 -14.59
C ILE A 321 -9.78 -28.07 -15.94
N ASP A 322 -9.63 -29.38 -16.10
CA ASP A 322 -9.10 -30.02 -17.32
C ASP A 322 -7.77 -29.44 -17.82
N GLY A 323 -6.87 -29.13 -16.89
CA GLY A 323 -5.54 -28.57 -17.19
C GLY A 323 -5.54 -27.08 -17.58
N LYS A 324 -6.68 -26.40 -17.51
CA LYS A 324 -6.80 -24.95 -17.76
C LYS A 324 -7.01 -24.18 -16.46
N THR A 325 -6.33 -23.05 -16.35
CA THR A 325 -6.59 -22.07 -15.29
C THR A 325 -7.96 -21.45 -15.48
N THR A 326 -8.74 -21.44 -14.41
CA THR A 326 -10.05 -20.79 -14.31
C THR A 326 -10.13 -20.04 -12.99
N TYR A 327 -11.00 -19.03 -12.91
CA TYR A 327 -11.18 -18.24 -11.70
C TYR A 327 -12.63 -18.33 -11.23
N ARG A 328 -12.84 -19.01 -10.10
CA ARG A 328 -14.19 -19.19 -9.54
C ARG A 328 -14.57 -17.97 -8.71
N PRO A 329 -15.70 -17.29 -9.02
CA PRO A 329 -16.22 -16.24 -8.17
C PRO A 329 -16.80 -16.83 -6.88
N SER A 330 -16.68 -16.07 -5.80
CA SER A 330 -17.21 -16.40 -4.48
C SER A 330 -17.64 -15.13 -3.78
N PRO A 331 -18.80 -15.11 -3.10
CA PRO A 331 -19.18 -14.01 -2.22
C PRO A 331 -18.49 -14.09 -0.84
N LEU A 332 -17.72 -15.16 -0.58
CA LEU A 332 -17.06 -15.40 0.69
C LEU A 332 -15.53 -15.36 0.54
N ALA A 333 -14.89 -14.67 1.48
CA ALA A 333 -13.47 -14.77 1.72
C ALA A 333 -13.14 -16.19 2.24
N LEU A 334 -12.36 -16.96 1.48
CA LEU A 334 -12.00 -18.33 1.83
C LEU A 334 -10.74 -18.30 2.71
N PRO A 335 -10.76 -18.94 3.90
CA PRO A 335 -9.58 -19.02 4.76
C PRO A 335 -8.43 -19.75 4.05
N GLY A 336 -7.22 -19.20 4.13
CA GLY A 336 -6.03 -19.80 3.51
C GLY A 336 -5.95 -19.62 1.99
N GLU A 337 -6.84 -18.85 1.38
CA GLU A 337 -6.77 -18.56 -0.06
C GLU A 337 -6.31 -17.12 -0.31
N LEU A 338 -5.76 -16.88 -1.50
CA LEU A 338 -5.45 -15.53 -1.98
C LEU A 338 -6.60 -15.00 -2.85
N PRO A 339 -7.51 -14.19 -2.30
CA PRO A 339 -8.56 -13.60 -3.11
C PRO A 339 -7.97 -12.63 -4.13
N LEU A 340 -8.44 -12.70 -5.35
CA LEU A 340 -8.27 -11.67 -6.37
C LEU A 340 -9.60 -10.92 -6.58
N TYR A 341 -9.51 -9.67 -7.02
CA TYR A 341 -10.66 -8.87 -7.43
C TYR A 341 -10.58 -8.55 -8.93
N SER A 342 -11.72 -8.60 -9.62
CA SER A 342 -11.81 -8.22 -11.03
C SER A 342 -11.79 -6.71 -11.18
N ILE A 343 -10.81 -6.18 -11.92
CA ILE A 343 -10.71 -4.75 -12.20
C ILE A 343 -11.81 -4.37 -13.21
N GLU A 344 -12.53 -3.28 -12.96
CA GLU A 344 -13.55 -2.79 -13.89
C GLU A 344 -12.93 -2.40 -15.25
N PRO A 345 -13.48 -2.88 -16.39
CA PRO A 345 -13.03 -2.45 -17.72
C PRO A 345 -13.18 -0.94 -17.88
N GLY A 346 -12.09 -0.25 -18.26
CA GLY A 346 -12.14 1.19 -18.49
C GLY A 346 -12.01 2.07 -17.25
N ALA A 347 -11.49 1.56 -16.12
CA ALA A 347 -11.16 2.35 -14.92
C ALA A 347 -10.12 3.48 -15.12
N VAL A 348 -9.83 3.86 -16.36
CA VAL A 348 -9.08 5.07 -16.71
C VAL A 348 -10.05 6.25 -16.62
N ILE A 349 -9.79 7.19 -15.71
CA ILE A 349 -10.54 8.44 -15.65
C ILE A 349 -10.27 9.21 -16.95
N ASP A 350 -11.36 9.54 -17.64
CA ASP A 350 -11.37 10.40 -18.82
C ASP A 350 -10.74 11.75 -18.46
N SER A 351 -9.51 11.99 -18.91
CA SER A 351 -8.73 13.20 -18.60
C SER A 351 -9.22 14.46 -19.32
N GLN A 352 -10.40 14.42 -19.94
CA GLN A 352 -10.99 15.55 -20.63
C GLN A 352 -12.32 15.92 -20.00
N LEU A 353 -12.30 16.78 -18.99
CA LEU A 353 -13.33 17.78 -18.72
C LEU A 353 -12.75 18.84 -17.77
N SER A 354 -12.24 19.94 -18.35
CA SER A 354 -12.07 21.20 -17.62
C SER A 354 -13.45 21.76 -17.27
N PRO A 355 -13.65 22.27 -16.05
CA PRO A 355 -13.71 23.73 -15.93
C PRO A 355 -13.03 24.30 -14.65
N THR A 356 -12.25 25.35 -14.88
CA THR A 356 -12.12 26.59 -14.11
C THR A 356 -12.32 26.60 -12.57
N ILE A 357 -11.17 26.75 -11.87
CA ILE A 357 -10.84 27.59 -10.69
C ILE A 357 -11.68 27.49 -9.40
N TYR A 358 -11.04 26.98 -8.32
CA TYR A 358 -11.02 27.61 -6.99
C TYR A 358 -9.79 27.15 -6.19
N ILE A 359 -9.06 28.08 -5.56
CA ILE A 359 -7.98 27.82 -4.61
C ILE A 359 -8.32 28.64 -3.35
N PRO A 360 -8.77 28.03 -2.23
CA PRO A 360 -8.71 28.71 -0.95
C PRO A 360 -7.26 28.67 -0.43
N LYS A 361 -6.89 29.75 0.27
CA LYS A 361 -5.53 30.06 0.72
C LYS A 361 -4.99 29.11 1.77
#